data_AF-A0A969HKG8-F1
#
_entry.id   AF-A0A969HKG8-F1
#
_cell.length_a   1.000
_cell.length_b   1.000
_cell.length_c   1.000
_cell.angle_alpha   90.00
_cell.angle_beta   90.00
_cell.angle_gamma   90.00
#
_symmetry.space_group_name_H-M   'P 1'
#
loop_
_entity.id
_entity.type
_entity.pdbx_description
1 polymer ?
#
loop_
_entity_poly.entity_id
_entity_poly.type
_entity_poly.pdbx_seq_one_letter_code
_entity_poly.pdbx_strand_id
1 'polypeptide(L)'
;TGSMANNQEREAQEAMFPAVYYLQSDSLQRAVEGDDNYPGFNEISEDYPLSKAANLSHFYTGVAYLKQGEYQKAIDKLKDFSSSDLLIQARAYSLIGDAYLELKKYEAAIDAYQQAADYKPNAFSPLAT
;
A
#
# COMPACT_ATOMS: atom_id res chain seq x y z
N THR A 1 -13.05 -23.35 3.56
CA THR A 1 -12.63 -21.93 3.59
C THR A 1 -11.20 -21.73 3.08
N GLY A 2 -10.22 -22.61 3.38
CA GLY A 2 -8.84 -22.48 2.86
C GLY A 2 -8.64 -22.62 1.35
N SER A 3 -9.44 -23.43 0.65
CA SER A 3 -9.27 -23.65 -0.81
C SER A 3 -9.61 -22.44 -1.68
N MET A 4 -10.58 -21.61 -1.27
CA MET A 4 -11.02 -20.45 -2.05
C MET A 4 -10.06 -19.27 -1.87
N ALA A 5 -9.66 -18.99 -0.63
CA ALA A 5 -8.64 -17.97 -0.34
C ALA A 5 -7.29 -18.31 -1.00
N ASN A 6 -6.88 -19.58 -0.99
CA ASN A 6 -5.66 -20.00 -1.67
C ASN A 6 -5.75 -19.86 -3.19
N ASN A 7 -6.93 -20.08 -3.79
CA ASN A 7 -7.09 -19.89 -5.23
C ASN A 7 -7.06 -18.39 -5.60
N GLN A 8 -7.78 -17.56 -4.85
CA GLN A 8 -7.71 -16.10 -5.02
C GLN A 8 -6.29 -15.57 -4.84
N GLU A 9 -5.55 -16.06 -3.83
CA GLU A 9 -4.16 -15.64 -3.62
C GLU A 9 -3.27 -15.91 -4.83
N ARG A 10 -3.37 -17.11 -5.42
CA ARG A 10 -2.57 -17.49 -6.58
C ARG A 10 -2.90 -16.63 -7.80
N GLU A 11 -4.19 -16.48 -8.11
CA GLU A 11 -4.65 -15.69 -9.25
C GLU A 11 -4.31 -14.20 -9.09
N ALA A 12 -4.51 -13.66 -7.89
CA ALA A 12 -4.16 -12.28 -7.58
C ALA A 12 -2.65 -12.00 -7.68
N GLN A 13 -1.80 -12.94 -7.24
CA GLN A 13 -0.35 -12.80 -7.39
C GLN A 13 0.08 -12.76 -8.85
N GLU A 14 -0.53 -13.60 -9.70
CA GLU A 14 -0.27 -13.62 -11.16
C GLU A 14 -0.74 -12.29 -11.80
N ALA A 15 -1.96 -11.84 -11.47
CA ALA A 15 -2.55 -10.60 -11.95
C ALA A 15 -1.77 -9.33 -11.52
N MET A 16 -1.14 -9.36 -10.34
CA MET A 16 -0.42 -8.21 -9.78
C MET A 16 0.93 -7.95 -10.45
N PHE A 17 1.52 -8.94 -11.14
CA PHE A 17 2.84 -8.78 -11.76
C PHE A 17 2.90 -7.65 -12.81
N PRO A 18 1.98 -7.56 -13.79
CA PRO A 18 1.91 -6.42 -14.72
C PRO A 18 1.71 -5.07 -14.02
N ALA A 19 0.82 -4.99 -13.03
CA ALA A 19 0.54 -3.75 -12.29
C ALA A 19 1.79 -3.23 -11.54
N VAL A 20 2.57 -4.13 -10.93
CA VAL A 20 3.85 -3.77 -10.31
C VAL A 20 4.86 -3.30 -11.36
N TYR A 21 4.91 -3.91 -12.53
CA TYR A 21 5.78 -3.46 -13.62
C TYR A 21 5.39 -2.06 -14.12
N TYR A 22 4.08 -1.78 -14.26
CA TYR A 22 3.61 -0.44 -14.59
C TYR A 22 4.00 0.58 -13.54
N LEU A 23 3.89 0.24 -12.25
CA LEU A 23 4.31 1.13 -11.17
C LEU A 23 5.82 1.43 -11.22
N GLN A 24 6.64 0.41 -11.48
CA GLN A 24 8.10 0.54 -11.55
C GLN A 24 8.59 1.31 -12.78
N SER A 25 7.80 1.32 -13.86
CA SER A 25 8.07 2.09 -15.09
C SER A 25 7.41 3.47 -15.09
N ASP A 26 6.94 3.94 -13.92
CA ASP A 26 6.19 5.20 -13.73
C ASP A 26 4.94 5.33 -14.64
N SER A 27 4.40 4.20 -15.12
CA SER A 27 3.10 4.13 -15.80
C SER A 27 1.96 4.10 -14.78
N LEU A 28 1.86 5.14 -13.95
CA LEU A 28 1.08 5.12 -12.71
C LEU A 28 -0.42 4.89 -12.93
N GLN A 29 -1.00 5.46 -13.98
CA GLN A 29 -2.42 5.27 -14.28
C GLN A 29 -2.71 3.82 -14.68
N ARG A 30 -1.85 3.19 -15.49
CA ARG A 30 -1.99 1.76 -15.85
C ARG A 30 -1.74 0.86 -14.66
N ALA A 31 -0.85 1.25 -13.74
CA ALA A 31 -0.64 0.49 -12.51
C ALA A 31 -1.92 0.44 -11.65
N VAL A 32 -2.64 1.56 -11.56
CA VAL A 32 -3.85 1.67 -10.74
C VAL A 32 -5.09 1.08 -11.44
N GLU A 33 -5.32 1.47 -12.69
CA GLU A 33 -6.56 1.16 -13.44
C GLU A 33 -6.42 -0.02 -14.39
N GLY A 34 -5.20 -0.47 -14.70
CA GLY A 34 -4.96 -1.51 -15.69
C GLY A 34 -5.07 -1.00 -17.13
N ASP A 35 -5.31 -1.93 -18.04
CA ASP A 35 -5.62 -1.72 -19.44
C ASP A 35 -6.36 -2.94 -20.02
N ASP A 36 -6.63 -2.93 -21.33
CA ASP A 36 -7.36 -3.99 -22.02
C ASP A 36 -6.79 -5.41 -21.85
N ASN A 37 -5.50 -5.55 -21.49
CA ASN A 37 -4.81 -6.84 -21.38
C ASN A 37 -4.57 -7.27 -19.93
N TYR A 38 -4.42 -6.33 -19.01
CA TYR A 38 -3.99 -6.61 -17.64
C TYR A 38 -4.73 -5.74 -16.61
N PRO A 39 -5.18 -6.33 -15.49
CA PRO A 39 -5.86 -5.57 -14.45
C PRO A 39 -4.87 -4.65 -13.71
N GLY A 40 -5.41 -3.55 -13.19
CA GLY A 40 -4.71 -2.66 -12.27
C GLY A 40 -4.91 -3.07 -10.81
N PHE A 41 -4.23 -2.38 -9.90
CA PHE A 41 -4.36 -2.63 -8.46
C PHE A 41 -5.80 -2.44 -7.95
N ASN A 42 -6.60 -1.54 -8.54
CA ASN A 42 -8.01 -1.37 -8.14
C ASN A 42 -8.80 -2.67 -8.38
N GLU A 43 -8.76 -3.17 -9.61
CA GLU A 43 -9.46 -4.41 -10.01
C GLU A 43 -8.97 -5.62 -9.21
N ILE A 44 -7.65 -5.76 -9.01
CA ILE A 44 -7.08 -6.85 -8.21
C ILE A 44 -7.62 -6.82 -6.76
N SER A 45 -7.76 -5.62 -6.18
CA SER A 45 -8.28 -5.50 -4.82
C SER A 45 -9.77 -5.85 -4.70
N GLU A 46 -10.54 -5.63 -5.76
CA GLU A 46 -11.98 -5.90 -5.83
C GLU A 46 -12.30 -7.36 -6.15
N ASP A 47 -11.56 -7.97 -7.07
CA ASP A 47 -11.81 -9.33 -7.56
C ASP A 47 -11.27 -10.42 -6.63
N TYR A 48 -10.21 -10.11 -5.86
CA TYR A 48 -9.54 -11.08 -5.00
C TYR A 48 -9.51 -10.66 -3.51
N PRO A 49 -10.64 -10.24 -2.90
CA PRO A 49 -10.65 -9.54 -1.61
C PRO A 49 -10.15 -10.38 -0.43
N LEU A 50 -10.03 -11.71 -0.59
CA LEU A 50 -9.50 -12.61 0.44
C LEU A 50 -7.99 -12.85 0.32
N SER A 51 -7.35 -12.27 -0.70
CA SER A 51 -5.92 -12.43 -0.96
C SER A 51 -5.08 -11.38 -0.24
N LYS A 52 -3.85 -11.74 0.10
CA LYS A 52 -2.80 -10.82 0.54
C LYS A 52 -2.41 -9.86 -0.58
N ALA A 53 -2.49 -10.29 -1.83
CA ALA A 53 -2.24 -9.45 -3.00
C ALA A 53 -3.28 -8.32 -3.14
N ALA A 54 -4.56 -8.57 -2.86
CA ALA A 54 -5.58 -7.53 -2.81
C ALA A 54 -5.28 -6.49 -1.72
N ASN A 55 -4.92 -6.93 -0.51
CA ASN A 55 -4.47 -6.03 0.54
C ASN A 55 -3.22 -5.23 0.10
N LEU A 56 -2.21 -5.87 -0.50
CA LEU A 56 -1.02 -5.19 -0.99
C LEU A 56 -1.32 -4.21 -2.14
N SER A 57 -2.38 -4.46 -2.91
CA SER A 57 -2.85 -3.55 -3.97
C SER A 57 -3.30 -2.21 -3.40
N HIS A 58 -3.85 -2.15 -2.18
CA HIS A 58 -4.12 -0.88 -1.49
C HIS A 58 -2.84 -0.08 -1.23
N PHE A 59 -1.78 -0.75 -0.75
CA PHE A 59 -0.48 -0.11 -0.55
C PHE A 59 0.09 0.47 -1.85
N TYR A 60 0.12 -0.34 -2.92
CA TYR A 60 0.66 0.12 -4.21
C TYR A 60 -0.19 1.19 -4.88
N THR A 61 -1.52 1.12 -4.76
CA THR A 61 -2.41 2.20 -5.22
C THR A 61 -2.12 3.50 -4.47
N GLY A 62 -1.92 3.41 -3.15
CA GLY A 62 -1.51 4.55 -2.33
C GLY A 62 -0.18 5.16 -2.77
N VAL A 63 0.82 4.35 -3.04
CA VAL A 63 2.12 4.79 -3.60
C VAL A 63 1.95 5.46 -4.95
N ALA A 64 1.13 4.88 -5.84
CA ALA A 64 0.87 5.44 -7.17
C ALA A 64 0.20 6.81 -7.07
N TYR A 65 -0.82 6.96 -6.20
CA TYR A 65 -1.47 8.25 -5.98
C TYR A 65 -0.52 9.29 -5.37
N LEU A 66 0.37 8.89 -4.45
CA LEU A 66 1.37 9.80 -3.89
C LEU A 66 2.30 10.33 -4.99
N LYS A 67 2.78 9.45 -5.88
CA LYS A 67 3.58 9.84 -7.05
C LYS A 67 2.83 10.72 -8.05
N GLN A 68 1.50 10.59 -8.14
CA GLN A 68 0.65 11.44 -8.99
C GLN A 68 0.32 12.81 -8.37
N GLY A 69 0.68 13.04 -7.10
CA GLY A 69 0.27 14.25 -6.36
C GLY A 69 -1.16 14.18 -5.81
N GLU A 70 -1.79 13.02 -5.86
CA GLU A 70 -3.16 12.75 -5.41
C GLU A 70 -3.16 12.39 -3.91
N TYR A 71 -2.64 13.28 -3.08
CA TYR A 71 -2.26 12.98 -1.69
C TYR A 71 -3.41 12.49 -0.81
N GLN A 72 -4.62 13.04 -0.96
CA GLN A 72 -5.76 12.58 -0.17
C GLN A 72 -6.15 11.14 -0.55
N LYS A 73 -6.18 10.81 -1.85
CA LYS A 73 -6.43 9.44 -2.32
C LYS A 73 -5.33 8.48 -1.87
N ALA A 74 -4.08 8.95 -1.83
CA ALA A 74 -2.96 8.17 -1.32
C ALA A 74 -3.16 7.80 0.16
N ILE A 75 -3.54 8.77 1.00
CA ILE A 75 -3.84 8.55 2.42
C ILE A 75 -4.96 7.52 2.59
N ASP A 76 -6.05 7.67 1.85
CA ASP A 76 -7.22 6.80 1.97
C ASP A 76 -6.83 5.35 1.63
N LYS A 77 -6.14 5.13 0.51
CA LYS A 77 -5.68 3.79 0.12
C LYS A 77 -4.60 3.21 1.03
N LEU A 78 -3.68 4.02 1.54
CA LEU A 78 -2.67 3.53 2.50
C LEU A 78 -3.28 3.16 3.86
N LYS A 79 -4.42 3.75 4.25
CA LYS A 79 -5.16 3.37 5.47
C LYS A 79 -5.96 2.07 5.31
N ASP A 80 -6.37 1.73 4.09
CA ASP A 80 -7.00 0.45 3.79
C ASP A 80 -6.00 -0.72 3.85
N PHE A 81 -4.71 -0.44 3.76
CA PHE A 81 -3.64 -1.43 3.89
C PHE A 81 -3.31 -1.75 5.35
N SER A 82 -3.20 -3.05 5.66
CA SER A 82 -2.60 -3.51 6.93
C SER A 82 -1.69 -4.71 6.74
N SER A 83 -0.62 -4.81 7.53
CA SER A 83 0.30 -5.94 7.49
C SER A 83 0.92 -6.23 8.86
N SER A 84 1.15 -7.52 9.14
CA SER A 84 1.98 -7.95 10.27
C SER A 84 3.48 -7.79 9.98
N ASP A 85 3.87 -7.53 8.74
CA ASP A 85 5.24 -7.16 8.39
C ASP A 85 5.51 -5.74 8.89
N LEU A 86 6.36 -5.66 9.90
CA LEU A 86 6.68 -4.43 10.61
C LEU A 86 7.30 -3.38 9.69
N LEU A 87 8.13 -3.79 8.73
CA LEU A 87 8.80 -2.87 7.82
C LEU A 87 7.83 -2.30 6.80
N ILE A 88 6.97 -3.15 6.22
CA ILE A 88 6.00 -2.70 5.21
C ILE A 88 4.92 -1.82 5.85
N GLN A 89 4.43 -2.18 7.04
CA GLN A 89 3.45 -1.36 7.73
C GLN A 89 4.02 -0.02 8.21
N ALA A 90 5.23 0.00 8.78
CA ALA A 90 5.90 1.25 9.12
C ALA A 90 6.08 2.15 7.88
N ARG A 91 6.41 1.56 6.73
CA ARG A 91 6.51 2.28 5.47
C ARG A 91 5.17 2.88 5.03
N ALA A 92 4.05 2.16 5.20
CA ALA A 92 2.72 2.70 4.89
C ALA A 92 2.41 3.95 5.74
N TYR A 93 2.72 3.91 7.04
CA TYR A 93 2.58 5.08 7.92
C TYR A 93 3.48 6.25 7.50
N SER A 94 4.73 5.97 7.12
CA SER A 94 5.62 7.02 6.60
C SER A 94 5.08 7.67 5.33
N LEU A 95 4.54 6.89 4.40
CA LEU A 95 3.94 7.42 3.16
C LEU A 95 2.65 8.22 3.43
N ILE A 96 1.86 7.84 4.43
CA ILE A 96 0.73 8.66 4.91
C ILE A 96 1.25 9.99 5.47
N GLY A 97 2.35 9.97 6.22
CA GLY A 97 3.03 11.17 6.71
C GLY A 97 3.49 12.08 5.59
N ASP A 98 4.12 11.52 4.56
CA ASP A 98 4.56 12.25 3.36
C ASP A 98 3.36 12.91 2.66
N ALA A 99 2.26 12.19 2.47
CA ALA A 99 1.06 12.74 1.87
C ALA A 99 0.41 13.86 2.71
N TYR A 100 0.39 13.73 4.04
CA TYR A 100 -0.06 14.81 4.92
C TYR A 100 0.85 16.03 4.87
N LEU A 101 2.17 15.82 4.78
CA LEU A 101 3.16 16.88 4.67
C LEU A 101 2.95 17.71 3.39
N GLU A 102 2.74 17.05 2.26
CA GLU A 102 2.44 17.71 0.98
C GLU A 102 1.11 18.50 1.02
N LEU A 103 0.13 18.01 1.78
CA LEU A 103 -1.11 18.73 2.08
C LEU A 103 -0.95 19.85 3.14
N LYS A 104 0.26 20.08 3.66
CA LYS A 104 0.58 21.03 4.74
C LYS A 104 -0.18 20.76 6.04
N LYS A 105 -0.57 19.50 6.28
CA LYS A 105 -1.21 19.03 7.52
C LYS A 105 -0.12 18.51 8.47
N TYR A 106 0.68 19.42 9.01
CA TYR A 106 1.93 19.09 9.70
C TYR A 106 1.73 18.22 10.95
N GLU A 107 0.68 18.48 11.74
CA GLU A 107 0.38 17.70 12.94
C GLU A 107 0.05 16.25 12.57
N ALA A 108 -0.80 16.05 11.57
CA ALA A 108 -1.15 14.72 11.09
C ALA A 108 0.04 13.98 10.46
N ALA A 109 0.95 14.71 9.82
CA ALA A 109 2.19 14.15 9.30
C ALA A 109 3.09 13.65 10.44
N ILE A 110 3.28 14.46 11.50
CA ILE A 110 4.04 14.08 12.69
C ILE A 110 3.46 12.82 13.34
N ASP A 111 2.14 12.77 13.53
CA ASP A 111 1.47 11.61 14.12
C ASP A 111 1.72 10.33 13.30
N ALA A 112 1.63 10.43 11.96
CA ALA A 112 1.89 9.30 11.07
C ALA A 112 3.36 8.85 11.11
N TYR A 113 4.31 9.77 11.17
CA TYR A 113 5.73 9.42 11.33
C TYR A 113 6.04 8.80 12.69
N GLN A 114 5.38 9.26 13.77
CA GLN A 114 5.48 8.64 15.09
C GLN A 114 4.94 7.21 15.06
N GLN A 115 3.78 6.99 14.46
CA GLN A 115 3.25 5.64 14.25
C GLN A 115 4.24 4.75 13.48
N ALA A 116 4.88 5.27 12.42
CA ALA A 116 5.91 4.53 11.70
C ALA A 116 7.12 4.16 12.57
N ALA A 117 7.60 5.11 13.39
CA ALA A 117 8.75 4.92 14.27
C ALA A 117 8.46 3.93 15.41
N ASP A 118 7.23 3.95 15.94
CA ASP A 118 6.78 3.12 17.05
C ASP A 118 6.31 1.73 16.59
N TYR A 119 6.03 1.54 15.29
CA TYR A 119 5.70 0.24 14.67
C TYR A 119 6.93 -0.65 14.52
N LYS A 120 7.73 -0.76 15.59
CA LYS A 120 8.89 -1.63 15.73
C LYS A 120 8.48 -3.00 16.30
N PRO A 121 9.32 -4.04 16.10
CA PRO A 121 9.25 -5.24 16.92
C PRO A 121 9.71 -4.87 18.34
N ASN A 122 8.79 -4.92 19.30
CA ASN A 122 9.11 -4.73 20.70
C ASN A 122 9.97 -5.91 21.20
N ALA A 123 11.29 -5.72 21.28
CA ALA A 123 12.20 -6.41 22.22
C ALA A 123 13.63 -5.82 22.30
N PHE A 124 14.15 -5.11 21.29
CA PHE A 124 15.57 -4.70 21.26
C PHE A 124 15.81 -3.32 20.60
N SER A 125 15.27 -2.23 21.15
CA SER A 125 15.78 -0.89 20.83
C SER A 125 16.67 -0.41 21.99
N PRO A 126 18.01 -0.40 21.87
CA PRO A 126 18.91 -0.01 22.96
C PRO A 126 19.08 1.51 23.12
N LEU A 127 18.11 2.32 22.68
CA LEU A 127 18.14 3.78 22.85
C LEU A 127 17.16 4.30 23.91
N ALA A 128 16.61 3.42 24.75
CA ALA A 128 15.99 3.83 26.00
C ALA A 128 17.04 3.79 27.13
N THR A 129 17.98 4.73 27.12
CA THR A 129 18.68 5.31 28.29
C THR A 129 19.51 6.50 27.83
#